data_AF-A0A835GZF1-F1
#
_entry.id   AF-A0A835GZF1-F1
#
_cell.length_a   1.000
_cell.length_b   1.000
_cell.length_c   1.000
_cell.angle_alpha   90.00
_cell.angle_beta   90.00
_cell.angle_gamma   90.00
#
_symmetry.space_group_name_H-M   'P 1'
#
loop_
_entity.id
_entity.type
_entity.pdbx_description
1 polymer ?
#
loop_
_entity_poly.entity_id
_entity_poly.type
_entity_poly.pdbx_seq_one_letter_code
_entity_poly.pdbx_strand_id
1 'polypeptide(L)'
;MVLQKEYLDMVLVPCGLVLMFGYHLFLLYRIIMHPHTTAIGYENHNKRAWVERMMQVDPDMKETGIALQVISGNISAATYLASLSIGLSSLIGAWVGSSSNNIFMSTLVYGDTRSSTITVKYISLLSSFLLAFASFIHSTRYYVHANFLISTPNTDIPVKYVELAVIRGSNFWSLGLRALYFATTLLLWIFGPIPMFASSVFMVTLLHFLDTNSIPLHQYKPPNHAFVKSKGGQMNVVPRSIEHQGF
;
A
#
# COMPACT_ATOMS: atom_id res chain seq x y z
N MET A 1 26.64 8.90 35.32
CA MET A 1 26.51 8.51 33.90
C MET A 1 25.19 7.80 33.56
N VAL A 2 24.54 7.07 34.48
CA VAL A 2 23.25 6.38 34.21
C VAL A 2 22.08 7.36 33.97
N LEU A 3 21.95 8.38 34.81
CA LEU A 3 20.94 9.45 34.68
C LEU A 3 20.97 10.19 33.32
N GLN A 4 22.15 10.33 32.71
CA GLN A 4 22.30 11.04 31.43
C GLN A 4 21.85 10.18 30.24
N LYS A 5 21.93 8.85 30.34
CA LYS A 5 21.42 7.91 29.33
C LYS A 5 19.89 7.80 29.39
N GLU A 6 19.32 7.67 30.58
CA GLU A 6 17.85 7.61 30.75
C GLU A 6 17.16 8.90 30.28
N TYR A 7 17.74 10.07 30.55
CA TYR A 7 17.20 11.34 30.07
C TYR A 7 17.27 11.48 28.54
N LEU A 8 18.29 10.89 27.92
CA LEU A 8 18.46 10.87 26.47
C LEU A 8 17.40 9.97 25.82
N ASP A 9 17.17 8.77 26.36
CA ASP A 9 16.11 7.87 25.92
C ASP A 9 14.72 8.51 26.06
N MET A 10 14.47 9.21 27.19
CA MET A 10 13.19 9.85 27.50
C MET A 10 12.84 11.01 26.56
N VAL A 11 13.83 11.64 25.91
CA VAL A 11 13.61 12.77 24.99
C VAL A 11 13.70 12.33 23.53
N LEU A 12 14.74 11.59 23.14
CA LEU A 12 14.96 11.23 21.73
C LEU A 12 13.88 10.30 21.18
N VAL A 13 13.42 9.33 21.99
CA VAL A 13 12.43 8.35 21.52
C VAL A 13 11.08 9.03 21.25
N PRO A 14 10.49 9.82 22.19
CA PRO A 14 9.27 10.55 21.88
C PRO A 14 9.45 11.57 20.75
N CYS A 15 10.57 12.29 20.68
CA CYS A 15 10.84 13.21 19.58
C CYS A 15 10.86 12.49 18.21
N GLY A 16 11.55 11.35 18.12
CA GLY A 16 11.59 10.55 16.89
C GLY A 16 10.21 10.02 16.49
N LEU A 17 9.40 9.58 17.46
CA LEU A 17 8.02 9.16 17.21
C LEU A 17 7.15 10.32 16.75
N VAL A 18 7.21 11.48 17.42
CA VAL A 18 6.46 12.68 17.05
C VAL A 18 6.83 13.15 15.64
N LEU A 19 8.11 13.09 15.26
CA LEU A 19 8.54 13.40 13.90
C LEU A 19 7.90 12.44 12.88
N MET A 20 7.96 11.13 13.14
CA MET A 20 7.36 10.12 12.25
C MET A 20 5.84 10.29 12.14
N PHE A 21 5.12 10.38 13.26
CA PHE A 21 3.66 10.55 13.27
C PHE A 21 3.23 11.89 12.68
N GLY A 22 3.94 12.97 13.02
CA GLY A 22 3.70 14.31 12.50
C GLY A 22 3.84 14.35 10.97
N TYR A 23 4.85 13.68 10.42
CA TYR A 23 5.01 13.56 8.98
C TYR A 23 3.84 12.80 8.33
N HIS A 24 3.41 11.69 8.90
CA HIS A 24 2.28 10.91 8.35
C HIS A 24 0.96 11.68 8.41
N LEU A 25 0.72 12.47 9.47
CA LEU A 25 -0.42 13.38 9.56
C LEU A 25 -0.35 14.51 8.52
N PHE A 26 0.83 15.11 8.34
CA PHE A 26 1.06 16.12 7.30
C PHE A 26 0.83 15.55 5.90
N LEU A 27 1.31 14.33 5.63
CA LEU A 27 1.07 13.64 4.38
C LEU A 27 -0.42 13.36 4.17
N LEU A 28 -1.13 12.87 5.18
CA LEU A 28 -2.58 12.65 5.10
C LEU A 28 -3.33 13.93 4.76
N TYR A 29 -2.97 15.04 5.43
CA TYR A 29 -3.50 16.36 5.11
C TYR A 29 -3.23 16.74 3.64
N ARG A 30 -2.00 16.55 3.15
CA ARG A 30 -1.64 16.82 1.74
C ARG A 30 -2.41 15.94 0.76
N ILE A 31 -2.62 14.66 1.05
CA ILE A 31 -3.38 13.75 0.18
C ILE A 31 -4.83 14.21 0.05
N ILE A 32 -5.43 14.68 1.15
CA ILE A 32 -6.84 15.12 1.17
C ILE A 32 -6.99 16.49 0.51
N MET A 33 -6.15 17.46 0.86
CA MET A 33 -6.32 18.86 0.40
C MET A 33 -5.64 19.15 -0.94
N HIS A 34 -4.51 18.51 -1.22
CA HIS A 34 -3.68 18.79 -2.39
C HIS A 34 -3.17 17.51 -3.08
N PRO A 35 -4.07 16.58 -3.49
CA PRO A 35 -3.69 15.28 -4.02
C PRO A 35 -2.73 15.38 -5.22
N HIS A 36 -2.89 16.40 -6.06
CA HIS A 36 -2.08 16.62 -7.27
C HIS A 36 -0.58 16.88 -7.00
N THR A 37 -0.23 17.30 -5.79
CA THR A 37 1.17 17.55 -5.39
C THR A 37 1.85 16.30 -4.82
N THR A 38 1.10 15.23 -4.59
CA THR A 38 1.59 14.01 -3.93
C THR A 38 1.86 12.92 -4.95
N ALA A 39 2.88 12.10 -4.71
CA ALA A 39 3.15 10.93 -5.55
C ALA A 39 1.95 9.96 -5.57
N ILE A 40 1.29 9.73 -4.43
CA ILE A 40 0.07 8.90 -4.35
C ILE A 40 -1.03 9.44 -5.26
N GLY A 41 -1.31 10.74 -5.20
CA GLY A 41 -2.33 11.35 -6.05
C GLY A 41 -1.96 11.33 -7.54
N TYR A 42 -0.68 11.53 -7.86
CA TYR A 42 -0.16 11.38 -9.23
C TYR A 42 -0.34 9.96 -9.76
N GLU A 43 0.06 8.95 -8.98
CA GLU A 43 -0.12 7.57 -9.39
C GLU A 43 -1.60 7.18 -9.49
N ASN A 44 -2.46 7.64 -8.57
CA ASN A 44 -3.89 7.38 -8.62
C ASN A 44 -4.54 7.98 -9.88
N HIS A 45 -4.10 9.17 -10.31
CA HIS A 45 -4.51 9.77 -11.58
C HIS A 45 -4.11 8.91 -12.78
N ASN A 46 -2.88 8.39 -12.81
CA ASN A 46 -2.41 7.53 -13.90
C ASN A 46 -3.15 6.18 -13.91
N LYS A 47 -3.38 5.58 -12.74
CA LYS A 47 -4.15 4.33 -12.60
C LYS A 47 -5.60 4.51 -13.06
N ARG A 48 -6.22 5.65 -12.75
CA ARG A 48 -7.56 5.99 -13.22
C ARG A 48 -7.62 6.05 -14.75
N ALA A 49 -6.72 6.79 -15.37
CA ALA A 49 -6.64 6.88 -16.83
C ALA A 49 -6.31 5.53 -17.49
N TRP A 50 -5.50 4.69 -16.83
CA TRP A 50 -5.21 3.35 -17.28
C TRP A 50 -6.47 2.46 -17.26
N VAL A 51 -7.22 2.44 -16.15
CA VAL A 51 -8.47 1.68 -16.04
C VAL A 51 -9.50 2.14 -17.07
N GLU A 52 -9.66 3.46 -17.24
CA GLU A 52 -10.58 4.01 -18.23
C GLU A 52 -10.28 3.50 -19.64
N ARG A 53 -9.00 3.46 -20.05
CA ARG A 53 -8.62 2.94 -21.36
C ARG A 53 -8.81 1.43 -21.48
N MET A 54 -8.39 0.65 -20.49
CA MET A 54 -8.52 -0.80 -20.52
C MET A 54 -9.98 -1.26 -20.60
N MET A 55 -10.92 -0.47 -20.07
CA MET A 55 -12.37 -0.79 -20.09
C MET A 55 -13.11 -0.30 -21.35
N GLN A 56 -12.47 0.48 -22.23
CA GLN A 56 -13.11 1.06 -23.41
C GLN A 56 -12.73 0.41 -24.73
N VAL A 57 -11.57 -0.26 -24.76
CA VAL A 57 -11.14 -0.97 -25.96
C VAL A 57 -12.05 -2.19 -26.12
N ASP A 58 -12.41 -2.51 -27.37
CA ASP A 58 -13.12 -3.74 -27.67
C ASP A 58 -12.38 -4.93 -27.02
N PRO A 59 -13.08 -6.02 -26.66
CA PRO A 59 -12.50 -7.18 -26.01
C PRO A 59 -11.59 -7.98 -26.96
N ASP A 60 -10.62 -7.32 -27.60
CA ASP A 60 -9.41 -7.98 -28.06
C ASP A 60 -8.77 -8.61 -26.82
N MET A 61 -8.81 -9.95 -26.77
CA MET A 61 -8.25 -10.76 -25.69
C MET A 61 -6.82 -10.35 -25.31
N LYS A 62 -6.09 -9.73 -26.25
CA LYS A 62 -4.72 -9.25 -26.07
C LYS A 62 -4.59 -8.11 -25.05
N GLU A 63 -5.45 -7.10 -25.09
CA GLU A 63 -5.35 -5.95 -24.16
C GLU A 63 -5.85 -6.30 -22.76
N THR A 64 -6.91 -7.10 -22.69
CA THR A 64 -7.38 -7.69 -21.42
C THR A 64 -6.26 -8.54 -20.80
N GLY A 65 -5.55 -9.35 -21.60
CA GLY A 65 -4.41 -10.13 -21.14
C GLY A 65 -3.29 -9.29 -20.51
N ILE A 66 -2.97 -8.13 -21.08
CA ILE A 66 -1.98 -7.19 -20.51
C ILE A 66 -2.47 -6.65 -19.16
N ALA A 67 -3.74 -6.27 -19.06
CA ALA A 67 -4.31 -5.77 -17.81
C ALA A 67 -4.26 -6.81 -16.69
N LEU A 68 -4.63 -8.05 -17.01
CA LEU A 68 -4.56 -9.17 -16.09
C LEU A 68 -3.12 -9.47 -15.66
N GLN A 69 -2.15 -9.35 -16.58
CA GLN A 69 -0.73 -9.53 -16.26
C GLN A 69 -0.22 -8.45 -15.29
N VAL A 70 -0.56 -7.18 -15.52
CA VAL A 70 -0.18 -6.06 -14.62
C VAL A 70 -0.75 -6.27 -13.22
N ILE A 71 -2.04 -6.60 -13.13
CA ILE A 71 -2.70 -6.84 -11.84
C ILE A 71 -2.12 -8.07 -11.14
N SER A 72 -1.87 -9.15 -11.88
CA SER A 72 -1.26 -10.37 -11.34
C SER A 72 0.16 -10.13 -10.84
N GLY A 73 0.95 -9.30 -11.53
CA GLY A 73 2.27 -8.87 -11.07
C GLY A 73 2.20 -8.13 -9.72
N ASN A 74 1.21 -7.24 -9.56
CA ASN A 74 0.97 -6.54 -8.30
C ASN A 74 0.49 -7.48 -7.18
N ILE A 75 -0.35 -8.47 -7.49
CA ILE A 75 -0.77 -9.53 -6.54
C ILE A 75 0.45 -10.31 -6.03
N SER A 76 1.32 -10.75 -6.94
CA SER A 76 2.52 -11.51 -6.61
C SER A 76 3.46 -10.70 -5.71
N ALA A 77 3.70 -9.43 -6.07
CA ALA A 77 4.54 -8.54 -5.27
C ALA A 77 3.94 -8.30 -3.87
N ALA A 78 2.62 -8.16 -3.76
CA ALA A 78 1.95 -7.87 -2.49
C ALA A 78 2.00 -9.10 -1.58
N THR A 79 1.77 -10.27 -2.15
CA THR A 79 1.85 -11.55 -1.44
C THR A 79 3.28 -11.84 -0.98
N TYR A 80 4.30 -11.52 -1.79
CA TYR A 80 5.70 -11.62 -1.39
C TYR A 80 6.01 -10.73 -0.17
N LEU A 81 5.63 -9.46 -0.21
CA LEU A 81 5.82 -8.54 0.92
C LEU A 81 5.00 -8.94 2.16
N ALA A 82 3.80 -9.49 1.98
CA ALA A 82 3.01 -10.05 3.07
C ALA A 82 3.76 -11.21 3.75
N SER A 83 4.25 -12.17 2.96
CA SER A 83 5.04 -13.31 3.46
C SER A 83 6.31 -12.88 4.18
N LEU A 84 7.03 -11.88 3.66
CA LEU A 84 8.17 -11.28 4.35
C LEU A 84 7.76 -10.65 5.68
N SER A 85 6.66 -9.88 5.70
CA SER A 85 6.18 -9.20 6.90
C SER A 85 5.81 -10.19 8.01
N ILE A 86 5.03 -11.23 7.69
CA ILE A 86 4.68 -12.27 8.68
C ILE A 86 5.87 -13.13 9.07
N GLY A 87 6.80 -13.38 8.15
CA GLY A 87 8.06 -14.09 8.42
C GLY A 87 8.94 -13.33 9.42
N LEU A 88 9.08 -12.02 9.25
CA LEU A 88 9.79 -11.15 10.20
C LEU A 88 9.07 -11.07 11.55
N SER A 89 7.73 -10.95 11.56
CA SER A 89 6.94 -11.05 12.79
C SER A 89 7.19 -12.35 13.54
N SER A 90 7.18 -13.49 12.84
CA SER A 90 7.45 -14.81 13.41
C SER A 90 8.87 -14.92 13.96
N LEU A 91 9.87 -14.46 13.20
CA LEU A 91 11.27 -14.45 13.62
C LEU A 91 11.46 -13.66 14.92
N ILE A 92 10.88 -12.46 14.99
CA ILE A 92 10.94 -11.61 16.19
C ILE A 92 10.20 -12.26 17.36
N GLY A 93 9.02 -12.82 17.12
CA GLY A 93 8.25 -13.53 18.16
C GLY A 93 8.99 -14.75 18.72
N ALA A 94 9.60 -15.57 17.85
CA ALA A 94 10.39 -16.73 18.22
C ALA A 94 11.67 -16.34 18.96
N TRP A 95 12.32 -15.26 18.53
CA TRP A 95 13.49 -14.69 19.19
C TRP A 95 13.18 -14.24 20.62
N VAL A 96 12.05 -13.55 20.82
CA VAL A 96 11.58 -13.12 22.14
C VAL A 96 11.13 -14.31 23.00
N GLY A 97 10.52 -15.34 22.41
CA GLY A 97 10.01 -16.52 23.12
C GLY A 97 11.07 -17.51 23.57
N SER A 98 12.24 -17.53 22.92
CA SER A 98 13.36 -18.43 23.26
C SER A 98 14.15 -17.88 24.46
N SER A 99 13.54 -17.99 25.65
CA SER A 99 13.92 -17.37 26.93
C SER A 99 15.24 -17.87 27.58
N SER A 100 16.13 -18.58 26.89
CA SER A 100 17.29 -19.22 27.52
C SER A 100 18.64 -18.48 27.41
N ASN A 101 18.82 -17.48 26.53
CA ASN A 101 20.14 -16.86 26.32
C ASN A 101 20.10 -15.33 26.06
N ASN A 102 19.48 -14.55 26.95
CA ASN A 102 19.50 -13.08 26.90
C ASN A 102 20.89 -12.45 27.23
N ILE A 103 21.98 -13.21 27.13
CA ILE A 103 23.36 -12.76 27.40
C ILE A 103 23.83 -11.75 26.35
N PHE A 104 23.39 -11.89 25.09
CA PHE A 104 23.61 -10.87 24.06
C PHE A 104 22.77 -9.59 24.25
N MET A 105 21.65 -9.69 24.99
CA MET A 105 20.67 -8.62 25.16
C MET A 105 21.17 -7.50 26.09
N SER A 106 21.91 -7.85 27.14
CA SER A 106 22.49 -6.86 28.06
C SER A 106 23.73 -6.16 27.51
N THR A 107 24.40 -6.79 26.53
CA THR A 107 25.69 -6.31 26.00
C THR A 107 25.52 -5.47 24.73
N LEU A 108 24.51 -5.76 23.89
CA LEU A 108 24.29 -5.06 22.62
C LEU A 108 23.34 -3.86 22.72
N VAL A 109 22.49 -3.79 23.75
CA VAL A 109 21.50 -2.72 23.90
C VAL A 109 22.14 -1.48 24.53
N TYR A 110 22.40 -0.46 23.72
CA TYR A 110 22.77 0.86 24.21
C TYR A 110 21.51 1.67 24.52
N GLY A 111 21.18 1.85 25.81
CA GLY A 111 20.00 2.61 26.26
C GLY A 111 19.44 2.08 27.57
N ASP A 112 18.22 2.48 27.94
CA ASP A 112 17.50 1.98 29.12
C ASP A 112 17.26 0.46 29.01
N THR A 113 17.75 -0.29 30.00
CA THR A 113 17.72 -1.76 30.06
C THR A 113 16.56 -2.29 30.90
N ARG A 114 15.64 -1.43 31.36
CA ARG A 114 14.45 -1.88 32.09
C ARG A 114 13.64 -2.87 31.25
N SER A 115 13.25 -3.97 31.89
CA SER A 115 12.48 -5.06 31.26
C SER A 115 11.21 -4.55 30.56
N SER A 116 10.53 -3.55 31.13
CA SER A 116 9.36 -2.90 30.52
C SER A 116 9.67 -2.24 29.18
N THR A 117 10.79 -1.52 29.08
CA THR A 117 11.18 -0.76 27.87
C THR A 117 11.54 -1.72 26.74
N ILE A 118 12.19 -2.84 27.06
CA ILE A 118 12.53 -3.90 26.10
C ILE A 118 11.25 -4.53 25.54
N THR A 119 10.27 -4.89 26.38
CA THR A 119 8.99 -5.45 25.91
C THR A 119 8.24 -4.49 24.97
N VAL A 120 8.23 -3.19 25.28
CA VAL A 120 7.58 -2.17 24.42
C VAL A 120 8.26 -2.09 23.04
N LYS A 121 9.60 -2.15 22.97
CA LYS A 121 10.34 -2.17 21.70
C LYS A 121 9.89 -3.32 20.80
N TYR A 122 9.80 -4.54 21.33
CA TYR A 122 9.42 -5.70 20.52
C TYR A 122 7.94 -5.74 20.16
N ILE A 123 7.05 -5.37 21.09
CA ILE A 123 5.60 -5.34 20.79
C ILE A 123 5.30 -4.29 19.73
N SER A 124 5.88 -3.09 19.83
CA SER A 124 5.71 -2.04 18.82
C SER A 124 6.23 -2.48 17.46
N LEU A 125 7.44 -3.06 17.40
CA LEU A 125 8.00 -3.60 16.17
C LEU A 125 7.14 -4.72 15.58
N LEU A 126 6.72 -5.69 16.39
CA LEU A 126 5.85 -6.79 15.96
C LEU A 126 4.53 -6.26 15.40
N SER A 127 3.89 -5.30 16.09
CA SER A 127 2.64 -4.69 15.66
C SER A 127 2.78 -3.98 14.31
N SER A 128 3.91 -3.33 14.05
CA SER A 128 4.17 -2.65 12.78
C SER A 128 4.32 -3.63 11.61
N PHE A 129 5.00 -4.76 11.80
CA PHE A 129 5.08 -5.82 10.78
C PHE A 129 3.73 -6.51 10.55
N LEU A 130 2.93 -6.73 11.59
CA LEU A 130 1.58 -7.27 11.44
C LEU A 130 0.63 -6.29 10.72
N LEU A 131 0.77 -4.99 10.96
CA LEU A 131 0.04 -3.96 10.22
C LEU A 131 0.44 -3.95 8.74
N ALA A 132 1.73 -4.07 8.44
CA ALA A 132 2.22 -4.21 7.07
C ALA A 132 1.64 -5.46 6.39
N PHE A 133 1.70 -6.62 7.07
CA PHE A 133 1.10 -7.86 6.60
C PHE A 133 -0.39 -7.71 6.28
N ALA A 134 -1.19 -7.20 7.23
CA ALA A 134 -2.62 -7.00 7.04
C ALA A 134 -2.93 -6.05 5.85
N SER A 135 -2.13 -4.99 5.70
CA SER A 135 -2.24 -4.04 4.59
C SER A 135 -1.96 -4.71 3.25
N PHE A 136 -0.92 -5.53 3.15
CA PHE A 136 -0.62 -6.26 1.92
C PHE A 136 -1.66 -7.33 1.59
N ILE A 137 -2.20 -8.04 2.58
CA ILE A 137 -3.32 -8.98 2.37
C ILE A 137 -4.55 -8.23 1.83
N HIS A 138 -4.87 -7.07 2.39
CA HIS A 138 -5.96 -6.24 1.88
C HIS A 138 -5.69 -5.77 0.45
N SER A 139 -4.47 -5.33 0.15
CA SER A 139 -4.06 -4.98 -1.22
C SER A 139 -4.27 -6.13 -2.19
N THR A 140 -3.83 -7.34 -1.85
CA THR A 140 -4.03 -8.54 -2.66
C THR A 140 -5.50 -8.81 -2.93
N ARG A 141 -6.37 -8.76 -1.90
CA ARG A 141 -7.81 -8.97 -2.09
C ARG A 141 -8.42 -7.97 -3.08
N TYR A 142 -8.07 -6.69 -2.98
CA TYR A 142 -8.59 -5.67 -3.89
C TYR A 142 -8.10 -5.87 -5.33
N TYR A 143 -6.83 -6.27 -5.51
CA TYR A 143 -6.31 -6.59 -6.84
C TYR A 143 -6.93 -7.86 -7.42
N VAL A 144 -7.16 -8.90 -6.61
CA VAL A 144 -7.90 -10.10 -7.04
C VAL A 144 -9.33 -9.73 -7.45
N HIS A 145 -10.00 -8.85 -6.69
CA HIS A 145 -11.32 -8.36 -7.06
C HIS A 145 -11.30 -7.59 -8.39
N ALA A 146 -10.32 -6.69 -8.60
CA ALA A 146 -10.14 -6.00 -9.87
C ALA A 146 -9.89 -6.98 -11.04
N ASN A 147 -9.13 -8.05 -10.80
CA ASN A 147 -8.86 -9.11 -11.77
C ASN A 147 -10.17 -9.79 -12.23
N PHE A 148 -11.05 -10.16 -11.28
CA PHE A 148 -12.37 -10.69 -11.61
C PHE A 148 -13.22 -9.69 -12.40
N LEU A 149 -13.25 -8.41 -12.00
CA LEU A 149 -14.05 -7.40 -12.70
C LEU A 149 -13.58 -7.17 -14.14
N ILE A 150 -12.27 -7.19 -14.40
CA ILE A 150 -11.70 -7.00 -15.75
C ILE A 150 -11.83 -8.24 -16.62
N SER A 151 -11.74 -9.45 -16.03
CA SER A 151 -11.80 -10.70 -16.79
C SER A 151 -13.23 -11.17 -17.12
N THR A 152 -14.26 -10.52 -16.58
CA THR A 152 -15.64 -10.95 -16.80
C THR A 152 -16.13 -10.54 -18.20
N PRO A 153 -16.40 -11.50 -19.12
CA PRO A 153 -16.77 -11.19 -20.50
C PRO A 153 -18.18 -10.59 -20.58
N ASN A 154 -18.41 -9.72 -21.58
CA ASN A 154 -19.73 -9.18 -21.94
C ASN A 154 -20.53 -8.58 -20.77
N THR A 155 -19.90 -7.75 -19.96
CA THR A 155 -20.56 -7.13 -18.81
C THR A 155 -20.63 -5.60 -18.90
N ASP A 156 -21.78 -5.06 -18.50
CA ASP A 156 -22.02 -3.62 -18.32
C ASP A 156 -21.47 -3.12 -16.96
N ILE A 157 -20.35 -3.67 -16.49
CA ILE A 157 -19.74 -3.25 -15.22
C ILE A 157 -19.26 -1.80 -15.38
N PRO A 158 -19.72 -0.86 -14.53
CA PRO A 158 -19.26 0.52 -14.64
C PRO A 158 -17.76 0.60 -14.32
N VAL A 159 -17.02 1.31 -15.18
CA VAL A 159 -15.56 1.53 -15.07
C VAL A 159 -15.12 1.95 -13.66
N LYS A 160 -15.99 2.71 -12.98
CA LYS A 160 -15.80 3.18 -11.61
C LYS A 160 -15.57 2.06 -10.59
N TYR A 161 -16.16 0.88 -10.77
CA TYR A 161 -15.95 -0.25 -9.86
C TYR A 161 -14.54 -0.82 -9.96
N VAL A 162 -14.05 -0.99 -11.19
CA VAL A 162 -12.67 -1.43 -11.46
C VAL A 162 -11.69 -0.38 -10.94
N GLU A 163 -11.95 0.89 -11.23
CA GLU A 163 -11.14 2.02 -10.77
C GLU A 163 -11.00 2.01 -9.25
N LEU A 164 -12.13 1.89 -8.54
CA LEU A 164 -12.15 1.86 -7.08
C LEU A 164 -11.40 0.65 -6.51
N ALA A 165 -11.51 -0.51 -7.14
CA ALA A 165 -10.79 -1.71 -6.71
C ALA A 165 -9.27 -1.53 -6.87
N VAL A 166 -8.80 -1.04 -8.01
CA VAL A 166 -7.37 -0.80 -8.29
C VAL A 166 -6.80 0.29 -7.36
N ILE A 167 -7.51 1.40 -7.19
CA ILE A 167 -7.06 2.51 -6.31
C ILE A 167 -7.02 2.06 -4.86
N ARG A 168 -8.05 1.35 -4.37
CA ARG A 168 -8.05 0.83 -2.99
C ARG A 168 -6.91 -0.15 -2.76
N GLY A 169 -6.69 -1.08 -3.70
CA GLY A 169 -5.54 -2.00 -3.66
C GLY A 169 -4.23 -1.24 -3.53
N SER A 170 -4.00 -0.26 -4.39
CA SER A 170 -2.78 0.55 -4.37
C SER A 170 -2.61 1.42 -3.12
N ASN A 171 -3.70 1.91 -2.53
CA ASN A 171 -3.64 2.65 -1.26
C ASN A 171 -3.22 1.72 -0.11
N PHE A 172 -3.75 0.50 -0.05
CA PHE A 172 -3.34 -0.50 0.95
C PHE A 172 -1.89 -0.95 0.76
N TRP A 173 -1.44 -1.11 -0.49
CA TRP A 173 -0.03 -1.33 -0.81
C TRP A 173 0.86 -0.22 -0.25
N SER A 174 0.48 1.04 -0.51
CA SER A 174 1.19 2.23 -0.06
C SER A 174 1.22 2.36 1.47
N LEU A 175 0.15 1.93 2.15
CA LEU A 175 0.07 1.85 3.61
C LEU A 175 1.02 0.77 4.15
N GLY A 176 1.07 -0.41 3.53
CA GLY A 176 1.96 -1.49 3.90
C GLY A 176 3.44 -1.10 3.81
N LEU A 177 3.84 -0.43 2.72
CA LEU A 177 5.20 0.10 2.57
C LEU A 177 5.56 1.10 3.68
N ARG A 178 4.65 2.02 4.02
CA ARG A 178 4.86 2.98 5.11
C ARG A 178 4.99 2.30 6.47
N ALA A 179 4.20 1.25 6.72
CA ALA A 179 4.35 0.43 7.92
C ALA A 179 5.72 -0.26 7.98
N LEU A 180 6.27 -0.75 6.86
CA LEU A 180 7.63 -1.32 6.79
C LEU A 180 8.72 -0.27 7.02
N TYR A 181 8.57 0.95 6.50
CA TYR A 181 9.49 2.06 6.78
C TYR A 181 9.49 2.42 8.27
N PHE A 182 8.30 2.52 8.86
CA PHE A 182 8.16 2.74 10.30
C PHE A 182 8.76 1.61 11.14
N ALA A 183 8.53 0.34 10.75
CA ALA A 183 9.13 -0.84 11.37
C ALA A 183 10.66 -0.78 11.32
N THR A 184 11.24 -0.28 10.22
CA THR A 184 12.69 -0.12 10.09
C THR A 184 13.26 0.85 11.13
N THR A 185 12.60 1.99 11.35
CA THR A 185 12.98 2.95 12.42
C THR A 185 12.88 2.31 13.80
N LEU A 186 11.83 1.53 14.06
CA LEU A 186 11.66 0.79 15.32
C LEU A 186 12.70 -0.32 15.51
N LEU A 187 13.14 -0.97 14.43
CA LEU A 187 14.21 -1.96 14.49
C LEU A 187 15.52 -1.31 14.93
N LEU A 188 15.83 -0.11 14.44
CA LEU A 188 17.02 0.63 14.88
C LEU A 188 16.95 1.07 16.34
N TRP A 189 15.75 1.17 16.92
CA TRP A 189 15.56 1.43 18.34
C TRP A 189 16.03 0.29 19.26
N ILE A 190 16.18 -0.93 18.74
CA ILE A 190 16.80 -2.04 19.47
C ILE A 190 18.27 -1.72 19.78
N PHE A 191 18.98 -1.05 18.87
CA PHE A 191 20.37 -0.63 19.07
C PHE A 191 20.52 0.63 19.94
N GLY A 192 19.46 1.41 20.10
CA GLY A 192 19.43 2.55 21.03
C GLY A 192 18.58 3.74 20.54
N PRO A 193 18.41 4.78 21.38
CA PRO A 193 17.63 5.97 21.01
C PRO A 193 18.32 6.84 19.95
N ILE A 194 19.65 6.88 19.92
CA ILE A 194 20.44 7.68 18.97
C ILE A 194 20.24 7.16 17.53
N PRO A 195 20.49 5.87 17.22
CA PRO A 195 20.22 5.34 15.87
C PRO A 195 18.73 5.41 15.50
N MET A 196 17.81 5.26 16.45
CA MET A 196 16.38 5.48 16.21
C MET A 196 16.10 6.92 15.77
N PHE A 197 16.59 7.93 16.50
CA PHE A 197 16.35 9.32 16.17
C PHE A 197 16.98 9.69 14.82
N ALA A 198 18.24 9.33 14.60
CA ALA A 198 18.92 9.56 13.33
C ALA A 198 18.17 8.91 12.15
N SER A 199 17.71 7.67 12.32
CA SER A 199 16.92 6.98 11.29
C SER A 199 15.53 7.57 11.11
N SER A 200 14.90 8.14 12.14
CA SER A 200 13.62 8.84 12.00
C SER A 200 13.77 10.10 11.14
N VAL A 201 14.81 10.91 11.36
CA VAL A 201 15.10 12.10 10.54
C VAL A 201 15.41 11.71 9.10
N PHE A 202 16.25 10.69 8.91
CA PHE A 202 16.56 10.15 7.58
C PHE A 202 15.31 9.63 6.88
N MET A 203 14.47 8.86 7.56
CA MET A 203 13.25 8.28 6.98
C MET A 203 12.23 9.35 6.61
N VAL A 204 12.00 10.36 7.47
CA VAL A 204 11.13 11.50 7.14
C VAL A 204 11.65 12.25 5.92
N THR A 205 12.96 12.46 5.83
CA THR A 205 13.59 13.12 4.67
C THR A 205 13.38 12.29 3.40
N LEU A 206 13.65 10.99 3.45
CA LEU A 206 13.43 10.06 2.34
C LEU A 206 11.98 10.04 1.89
N LEU A 207 11.03 9.92 2.84
CA LEU A 207 9.61 9.94 2.56
C LEU A 207 9.18 11.26 1.95
N HIS A 208 9.71 12.39 2.43
CA HIS A 208 9.40 13.71 1.86
C HIS A 208 9.80 13.80 0.39
N PHE A 209 10.96 13.25 0.01
CA PHE A 209 11.37 13.17 -1.39
C PHE A 209 10.51 12.21 -2.20
N LEU A 210 10.17 11.04 -1.66
CA LEU A 210 9.35 10.03 -2.35
C LEU A 210 7.89 10.48 -2.52
N ASP A 211 7.35 11.22 -1.57
CA ASP A 211 5.94 11.64 -1.55
C ASP A 211 5.70 12.94 -2.32
N THR A 212 6.74 13.71 -2.60
CA THR A 212 6.62 14.98 -3.32
C THR A 212 6.67 14.74 -4.83
N ASN A 213 5.55 15.05 -5.49
CA ASN A 213 5.50 15.05 -6.94
C ASN A 213 5.55 16.50 -7.45
N SER A 214 6.58 16.82 -8.23
CA SER A 214 6.72 18.11 -8.92
C SER A 214 6.26 18.05 -10.37
N ILE A 215 5.92 16.87 -10.88
CA ILE A 215 5.55 16.66 -12.27
C ILE A 215 4.08 17.05 -12.46
N PRO A 216 3.75 17.95 -13.41
CA PRO A 216 2.36 18.30 -13.68
C PRO A 216 1.58 17.07 -14.17
N LEU A 217 0.31 16.97 -13.77
CA LEU A 217 -0.53 15.86 -14.16
C LEU A 217 -0.77 15.86 -15.67
N HIS A 218 -0.50 14.72 -16.30
CA HIS A 218 -0.77 14.56 -17.71
C HIS A 218 -2.29 14.62 -17.96
N GLN A 219 -2.71 15.49 -18.88
CA GLN A 219 -4.09 15.55 -19.33
C GLN A 219 -4.33 14.46 -20.37
N TYR A 220 -4.82 13.32 -19.91
CA TYR A 220 -5.22 12.25 -20.80
C TYR A 220 -6.42 12.70 -21.66
N LYS A 221 -6.34 12.47 -22.97
CA LYS A 221 -7.48 12.73 -23.86
C LYS A 221 -8.70 11.94 -23.38
N PRO A 222 -9.89 12.57 -23.33
CA PRO A 222 -11.11 11.88 -22.97
C PRO A 222 -11.38 10.76 -23.99
N PRO A 223 -12.06 9.71 -23.54
CA PRO A 223 -12.36 8.59 -24.42
C PRO A 223 -13.30 8.98 -25.54
N ASN A 224 -13.04 8.48 -26.77
CA ASN A 224 -13.87 8.79 -27.93
C ASN A 224 -15.28 8.18 -27.77
N HIS A 225 -16.26 9.01 -27.41
CA HIS A 225 -17.67 8.64 -27.28
C HIS A 225 -18.33 8.06 -28.55
N ALA A 226 -17.69 8.17 -29.71
CA ALA A 226 -18.18 7.60 -30.97
C ALA A 226 -18.26 6.06 -30.95
N PHE A 227 -17.35 5.38 -30.24
CA PHE A 227 -17.38 3.92 -30.09
C PHE A 227 -18.51 3.44 -29.15
N VAL A 228 -18.85 4.25 -28.13
CA VAL A 228 -19.89 3.93 -27.15
C VAL A 228 -21.31 3.95 -27.76
N LYS A 229 -21.56 4.86 -28.71
CA LYS A 229 -22.89 5.01 -29.33
C LYS A 229 -23.23 3.91 -30.34
N SER A 230 -22.21 3.29 -30.96
CA SER A 230 -22.41 2.18 -31.91
C SER A 230 -22.98 0.92 -31.23
N LYS A 231 -22.49 0.59 -30.02
CA LYS A 231 -22.97 -0.57 -29.24
C LYS A 231 -24.42 -0.43 -28.74
N GLY A 232 -24.86 0.78 -28.39
CA GLY A 232 -26.27 1.02 -28.01
C GLY A 232 -27.27 0.93 -29.18
N GLY A 233 -26.79 1.08 -30.42
CA GLY A 233 -27.62 1.00 -31.63
C GLY A 233 -27.75 -0.41 -32.22
N GLN A 234 -26.74 -1.27 -32.05
CA GLN A 234 -26.74 -2.63 -32.63
C GLN A 234 -27.53 -3.67 -31.81
N MET A 235 -27.87 -3.38 -30.55
CA MET A 235 -28.67 -4.30 -29.71
C MET A 235 -30.20 -4.24 -29.99
N ASN A 236 -30.67 -3.32 -30.83
CA ASN A 236 -32.11 -3.09 -31.08
C ASN A 236 -32.67 -3.72 -32.38
N VAL A 237 -31.93 -4.58 -33.07
CA VAL A 237 -32.44 -5.25 -34.28
C VAL A 237 -32.32 -6.76 -34.16
N VAL A 238 -33.20 -7.35 -33.35
CA VAL A 238 -33.62 -8.74 -33.55
C VAL A 238 -35.01 -8.67 -34.19
N PRO A 239 -35.18 -9.05 -35.48
CA PRO A 239 -36.52 -9.20 -36.02
C PRO A 239 -37.14 -10.43 -35.34
N ARG A 240 -38.22 -10.23 -34.57
CA ARG A 240 -39.12 -11.33 -34.20
C ARG A 240 -39.65 -11.94 -35.50
N SER A 241 -39.10 -13.09 -35.87
CA SER A 241 -39.73 -13.97 -36.83
C SER A 241 -41.08 -14.40 -36.25
N ILE A 242 -42.11 -14.06 -37.01
CA ILE A 242 -43.52 -14.26 -36.75
C ILE A 242 -43.81 -15.76 -36.77
N GLU A 243 -44.29 -16.30 -35.65
CA GLU A 243 -45.05 -17.55 -35.65
C GLU A 243 -46.42 -17.29 -36.31
N HIS A 244 -46.65 -17.88 -37.47
CA HIS A 244 -47.99 -18.06 -38.01
C HIS A 244 -48.13 -19.46 -38.64
N GLN A 245 -48.83 -20.32 -37.89
CA GLN A 245 -49.90 -21.25 -38.29
C GLN A 245 -49.62 -22.46 -39.21
N GLY A 246 -50.17 -23.61 -38.78
CA GLY A 246 -51.01 -24.43 -39.65
C GLY A 246 -51.05 -25.93 -39.34
N PHE A 247 -52.15 -26.35 -38.68
CA PHE A 247 -52.81 -27.68 -38.64
C PHE A 247 -51.99 -28.95 -38.36
#